data_AF-A0A956S2V6-F1
#
_entry.id   AF-A0A956S2V6-F1
#
_cell.length_a   1.000
_cell.length_b   1.000
_cell.length_c   1.000
_cell.angle_alpha   90.00
_cell.angle_beta   90.00
_cell.angle_gamma   90.00
#
_symmetry.space_group_name_H-M   'P 1'
#
loop_
_entity.id
_entity.type
_entity.pdbx_description
1 polymer ?
#
loop_
_entity_poly.entity_id
_entity_poly.type
_entity_poly.pdbx_seq_one_letter_code
_entity_poly.pdbx_strand_id
1 'polypeptide(L)'
;MNPYQFVPLVSPAEPQPVQQHHKFAKDRHTGTLHCRIENLTELFVAGHQERVPRDTHQKLQFVRDGNTPIIPGSSLKGSIRSVLEALSGSCLILAGDGRQRDERRDRLSYWEKRANHDYDLDNGFAPCGMRSAFRQETKKACPACRMFGTLHRNEVHLGKVHFSRAVPEAKPDMQDITLEPFGAPGARHRAFYGIPETQFKAPRGRKFYFHRIKGARTSSIQSGQTKTVEACLPGAVFTFQVDYQDLSQDELALLVFSLILEEPMRHKIGMGKGVGLGSVKIDITGWQQIDIADRYCSIDGGKRVLPEDALQQALQAQRDCYHTAYANWQQAFASLRDIWRWDPSQPRDPQYPSFKWFKDNSQVLLENVPDDAGAYKVRANESAPQPRRFDHGRPQPERLQPAVDTAALKQVQREADERQKAEQEAKQLYQDREVEKARIVSAEGDSFTVELPKLPGKNHTVRKKNKYRPYQVNAKIRVRILVDGKGEITQVEEV
;
A
#
# COMPACT_ATOMS: atom_id res chain seq x y z
N MET A 1 -14.41 1.67 2.65
CA MET A 1 -13.31 0.97 3.36
C MET A 1 -13.11 -0.37 2.67
N ASN A 2 -11.91 -0.94 2.74
CA ASN A 2 -11.61 -2.19 2.03
C ASN A 2 -11.83 -3.41 2.93
N PRO A 3 -12.56 -4.44 2.46
CA PRO A 3 -12.73 -5.68 3.19
C PRO A 3 -11.41 -6.47 3.22
N TYR A 4 -11.05 -7.02 4.38
CA TYR A 4 -9.88 -7.89 4.55
C TYR A 4 -10.05 -8.74 5.79
N GLN A 5 -9.48 -9.92 5.84
CA GLN A 5 -9.51 -10.74 7.04
C GLN A 5 -8.10 -11.18 7.41
N PHE A 6 -7.96 -11.75 8.60
CA PHE A 6 -6.69 -12.21 9.13
C PHE A 6 -6.57 -13.73 9.03
N VAL A 7 -5.41 -14.19 8.58
CA VAL A 7 -4.96 -15.55 8.81
C VAL A 7 -4.29 -15.60 10.18
N PRO A 8 -4.77 -16.45 11.11
CA PRO A 8 -4.28 -16.49 12.48
C PRO A 8 -2.80 -16.90 12.56
N LEU A 9 -2.12 -16.43 13.60
CA LEU A 9 -0.82 -16.96 14.00
C LEU A 9 -1.08 -18.16 14.89
N VAL A 10 -0.93 -19.37 14.35
CA VAL A 10 -1.22 -20.61 15.10
C VAL A 10 -0.06 -20.94 16.04
N SER A 11 1.10 -21.26 15.47
CA SER A 11 2.35 -21.48 16.19
C SER A 11 3.52 -21.08 15.32
N PRO A 12 4.65 -20.62 15.89
CA PRO A 12 5.83 -20.29 15.13
C PRO A 12 6.52 -21.57 14.66
N ALA A 13 6.97 -21.60 13.40
CA ALA A 13 7.77 -22.71 12.89
C ALA A 13 9.12 -22.79 13.62
N GLU A 14 9.53 -24.03 13.88
CA GLU A 14 10.83 -24.31 14.46
C GLU A 14 11.93 -23.80 13.51
N PRO A 15 12.83 -22.92 13.97
CA PRO A 15 13.95 -22.46 13.17
C PRO A 15 14.93 -23.60 12.90
N GLN A 16 15.28 -23.80 11.63
CA GLN A 16 16.23 -24.83 11.20
C GLN A 16 17.51 -24.19 10.65
N PRO A 17 18.67 -24.87 10.68
CA PRO A 17 19.92 -24.32 10.18
C PRO A 17 19.82 -23.83 8.72
N VAL A 18 20.40 -22.65 8.45
CA VAL A 18 20.56 -22.08 7.11
C VAL A 18 21.82 -22.67 6.50
N GLN A 19 21.63 -23.55 5.53
CA GLN A 19 22.72 -24.03 4.69
C GLN A 19 23.18 -22.91 3.75
N GLN A 20 24.48 -22.70 3.71
CA GLN A 20 25.12 -21.64 2.94
C GLN A 20 25.22 -22.03 1.46
N HIS A 21 25.20 -21.03 0.58
CA HIS A 21 25.22 -21.22 -0.88
C HIS A 21 26.45 -21.94 -1.45
N HIS A 22 27.52 -22.10 -0.67
CA HIS A 22 28.74 -22.81 -1.07
C HIS A 22 28.69 -24.32 -0.79
N LYS A 23 27.62 -24.85 -0.19
CA LYS A 23 27.46 -26.28 0.13
C LYS A 23 26.12 -26.80 -0.38
N PHE A 24 26.15 -27.88 -1.14
CA PHE A 24 24.98 -28.66 -1.53
C PHE A 24 24.91 -29.93 -0.68
N ALA A 25 23.71 -30.32 -0.25
CA ALA A 25 23.49 -31.59 0.43
C ALA A 25 22.85 -32.61 -0.51
N LYS A 26 23.17 -33.90 -0.32
CA LYS A 26 22.74 -34.99 -1.21
C LYS A 26 21.22 -35.15 -1.27
N ASP A 27 20.53 -34.95 -0.15
CA ASP A 27 19.07 -35.11 -0.02
C ASP A 27 18.32 -33.78 -0.19
N ARG A 28 18.82 -32.91 -1.05
CA ARG A 28 18.24 -31.58 -1.32
C ARG A 28 17.94 -31.41 -2.79
N HIS A 29 16.87 -30.69 -3.07
CA HIS A 29 16.35 -30.52 -4.42
C HIS A 29 16.79 -29.18 -5.02
N THR A 30 17.20 -29.23 -6.27
CA THR A 30 17.50 -28.05 -7.10
C THR A 30 16.78 -28.18 -8.44
N GLY A 31 16.35 -27.05 -9.00
CA GLY A 31 15.63 -27.06 -10.27
C GLY A 31 15.01 -25.72 -10.62
N THR A 32 14.21 -25.75 -11.69
CA THR A 32 13.49 -24.60 -12.24
C THR A 32 12.05 -25.01 -12.51
N LEU A 33 11.12 -24.23 -11.96
CA LEU A 33 9.69 -24.32 -12.27
C LEU A 33 9.34 -23.28 -13.34
N HIS A 34 8.65 -23.70 -14.39
CA HIS A 34 8.05 -22.82 -15.38
C HIS A 34 6.60 -22.57 -14.97
N CYS A 35 6.24 -21.30 -14.87
CA CYS A 35 4.96 -20.88 -14.33
C CYS A 35 4.23 -19.96 -15.30
N ARG A 36 2.90 -20.09 -15.32
CA ARG A 36 1.96 -19.25 -16.05
C ARG A 36 1.08 -18.50 -15.06
N ILE A 37 0.89 -17.21 -15.27
CA ILE A 37 -0.03 -16.34 -14.51
C ILE A 37 -1.09 -15.83 -15.46
N GLU A 38 -2.35 -15.98 -15.08
CA GLU A 38 -3.49 -15.39 -15.76
C GLU A 38 -4.20 -14.42 -14.82
N ASN A 39 -4.39 -13.16 -15.23
CA ASN A 39 -5.11 -12.21 -14.40
C ASN A 39 -6.63 -12.32 -14.58
N LEU A 40 -7.32 -12.57 -13.48
CA LEU A 40 -8.77 -12.77 -13.44
C LEU A 40 -9.52 -11.46 -13.17
N THR A 41 -8.83 -10.49 -12.57
CA THR A 41 -9.29 -9.10 -12.45
C THR A 41 -8.23 -8.16 -13.00
N GLU A 42 -8.56 -6.88 -13.13
CA GLU A 42 -7.61 -5.88 -13.60
C GLU A 42 -6.37 -5.92 -12.70
N LEU A 43 -5.20 -5.97 -13.32
CA LEU A 43 -3.92 -6.08 -12.64
C LEU A 43 -3.19 -4.76 -12.72
N PHE A 44 -2.62 -4.32 -11.61
CA PHE A 44 -1.75 -3.14 -11.59
C PHE A 44 -0.51 -3.38 -10.74
N VAL A 45 0.66 -3.23 -11.37
CA VAL A 45 1.95 -3.20 -10.67
C VAL A 45 2.63 -1.88 -11.01
N ALA A 46 2.85 -1.06 -9.98
CA ALA A 46 3.35 0.28 -10.16
C ALA A 46 4.79 0.30 -10.69
N GLY A 47 5.02 1.08 -11.74
CA GLY A 47 6.36 1.48 -12.18
C GLY A 47 6.98 2.56 -11.29
N HIS A 48 8.00 3.24 -11.82
CA HIS A 48 8.61 4.39 -11.17
C HIS A 48 7.56 5.49 -10.92
N GLN A 49 7.54 6.06 -9.71
CA GLN A 49 6.60 7.10 -9.32
C GLN A 49 7.35 8.38 -8.96
N GLU A 50 6.99 9.48 -9.61
CA GLU A 50 7.42 10.80 -9.17
C GLU A 50 6.71 11.19 -7.86
N ARG A 51 7.41 11.91 -7.00
CA ARG A 51 6.83 12.40 -5.75
C ARG A 51 5.93 13.60 -6.02
N VAL A 52 4.62 13.35 -5.99
CA VAL A 52 3.58 14.38 -6.08
C VAL A 52 3.07 14.79 -4.69
N PRO A 53 2.62 16.04 -4.47
CA PRO A 53 2.02 16.46 -3.21
C PRO A 53 0.83 15.58 -2.79
N ARG A 54 0.59 15.45 -1.47
CA ARG A 54 -0.39 14.48 -0.91
C ARG A 54 -1.83 14.71 -1.36
N ASP A 55 -2.19 15.94 -1.72
CA ASP A 55 -3.57 16.33 -2.06
C ASP A 55 -3.81 16.43 -3.57
N THR A 56 -2.85 15.98 -4.40
CA THR A 56 -2.97 16.00 -5.86
C THR A 56 -3.38 14.63 -6.38
N HIS A 57 -4.33 14.59 -7.33
CA HIS A 57 -4.68 13.35 -8.03
C HIS A 57 -3.45 12.81 -8.78
N GLN A 58 -3.19 11.51 -8.63
CA GLN A 58 -2.02 10.87 -9.23
C GLN A 58 -2.45 9.91 -10.34
N LYS A 59 -1.77 9.99 -11.48
CA LYS A 59 -1.82 8.97 -12.53
C LYS A 59 -0.59 8.09 -12.42
N LEU A 60 -0.77 6.78 -12.36
CA LEU A 60 0.31 5.82 -12.18
C LEU A 60 0.35 4.85 -13.36
N GLN A 61 1.55 4.64 -13.89
CA GLN A 61 1.79 3.78 -15.04
C GLN A 61 2.13 2.35 -14.60
N PHE A 62 1.77 1.37 -15.44
CA PHE A 62 2.15 -0.01 -15.22
C PHE A 62 3.68 -0.14 -15.40
N VAL A 63 4.33 -1.00 -14.62
CA VAL A 63 5.77 -1.20 -14.73
C VAL A 63 6.15 -1.89 -16.05
N ARG A 64 7.16 -1.36 -16.73
CA ARG A 64 7.62 -1.84 -18.04
C ARG A 64 9.11 -2.14 -18.05
N ASP A 65 9.50 -3.10 -18.87
CA ASP A 65 10.88 -3.35 -19.29
C ASP A 65 10.97 -2.95 -20.77
N GLY A 66 11.63 -1.81 -21.05
CA GLY A 66 11.44 -1.09 -22.31
C GLY A 66 9.96 -0.71 -22.49
N ASN A 67 9.35 -1.20 -23.56
CA ASN A 67 7.93 -0.99 -23.86
C ASN A 67 7.02 -2.13 -23.36
N THR A 68 7.59 -3.23 -22.90
CA THR A 68 6.85 -4.44 -22.53
C THR A 68 6.37 -4.33 -21.08
N PRO A 69 5.06 -4.41 -20.80
CA PRO A 69 4.57 -4.46 -19.43
C PRO A 69 4.97 -5.77 -18.78
N ILE A 70 5.54 -5.72 -17.58
CA ILE A 70 6.05 -6.90 -16.89
C ILE A 70 5.54 -6.98 -15.46
N ILE A 71 5.59 -8.17 -14.85
CA ILE A 71 5.47 -8.30 -13.40
C ILE A 71 6.88 -8.54 -12.86
N PRO A 72 7.46 -7.62 -12.07
CA PRO A 72 8.80 -7.79 -11.54
C PRO A 72 8.91 -9.04 -10.67
N GLY A 73 10.02 -9.77 -10.77
CA GLY A 73 10.27 -10.95 -9.94
C GLY A 73 10.22 -10.65 -8.44
N SER A 74 10.58 -9.43 -8.03
CA SER A 74 10.43 -8.96 -6.63
C SER A 74 8.98 -8.87 -6.17
N SER A 75 8.04 -8.49 -7.05
CA SER A 75 6.60 -8.44 -6.77
C SER A 75 6.00 -9.84 -6.62
N LEU A 76 6.43 -10.78 -7.46
CA LEU A 76 6.07 -12.20 -7.36
C LEU A 76 6.64 -12.80 -6.08
N LYS A 77 7.95 -12.63 -5.86
CA LYS A 77 8.67 -13.10 -4.67
C LYS A 77 7.99 -12.61 -3.39
N GLY A 78 7.65 -11.32 -3.28
CA GLY A 78 6.97 -10.78 -2.10
C GLY A 78 5.56 -11.34 -1.91
N SER A 79 4.81 -11.55 -3.00
CA SER A 79 3.45 -12.09 -2.93
C SER A 79 3.44 -13.55 -2.52
N ILE A 80 4.29 -14.38 -3.12
CA ILE A 80 4.43 -15.80 -2.78
C ILE A 80 5.04 -15.99 -1.39
N ARG A 81 6.02 -15.16 -1.00
CA ARG A 81 6.54 -15.16 0.39
C ARG A 81 5.44 -14.93 1.41
N SER A 82 4.52 -14.00 1.14
CA SER A 82 3.42 -13.69 2.08
C SER A 82 2.49 -14.90 2.29
N VAL A 83 2.23 -15.66 1.23
CA VAL A 83 1.47 -16.92 1.28
C VAL A 83 2.23 -17.94 2.12
N LEU A 84 3.49 -18.17 1.76
CA LEU A 84 4.35 -19.14 2.43
C LEU A 84 4.48 -18.85 3.92
N GLU A 85 4.64 -17.58 4.30
CA GLU A 85 4.69 -17.17 5.70
C GLU A 85 3.40 -17.51 6.47
N ALA A 86 2.25 -17.40 5.82
CA ALA A 86 0.96 -17.75 6.41
C ALA A 86 0.75 -19.25 6.54
N LEU A 87 1.24 -20.02 5.56
CA LEU A 87 1.09 -21.48 5.50
C LEU A 87 2.07 -22.25 6.37
N SER A 88 3.19 -21.64 6.74
CA SER A 88 4.29 -22.34 7.38
C SER A 88 4.60 -21.85 8.80
N GLY A 89 3.81 -20.95 9.39
CA GLY A 89 4.12 -20.35 10.69
C GLY A 89 5.44 -19.59 10.73
N SER A 90 5.96 -19.12 9.60
CA SER A 90 7.23 -18.38 9.56
C SER A 90 7.15 -17.06 10.32
N CYS A 91 8.28 -16.37 10.47
CA CYS A 91 8.31 -15.07 11.15
C CYS A 91 7.37 -14.05 10.50
N LEU A 92 7.01 -13.00 11.26
CA LEU A 92 6.18 -11.90 10.78
C LEU A 92 7.06 -10.70 10.41
N ILE A 93 7.28 -10.49 9.11
CA ILE A 93 8.04 -9.34 8.61
C ILE A 93 7.08 -8.19 8.30
N LEU A 94 7.39 -7.01 8.84
CA LEU A 94 6.64 -5.79 8.58
C LEU A 94 7.33 -4.94 7.52
N ALA A 95 6.62 -4.58 6.46
CA ALA A 95 7.06 -3.56 5.52
C ALA A 95 6.57 -2.15 5.93
N GLY A 96 7.46 -1.14 5.87
CA GLY A 96 7.13 0.29 5.88
C GLY A 96 7.71 1.14 7.04
N ASP A 97 7.86 2.45 6.78
CA ASP A 97 8.56 3.46 7.61
C ASP A 97 7.98 3.75 9.01
N GLY A 98 6.82 3.17 9.34
CA GLY A 98 6.12 3.38 10.61
C GLY A 98 5.86 2.11 11.40
N ARG A 99 6.52 1.00 11.07
CA ARG A 99 6.32 -0.26 11.78
C ARG A 99 7.65 -0.72 12.35
N GLN A 100 7.70 -0.89 13.66
CA GLN A 100 8.89 -1.35 14.37
C GLN A 100 8.58 -2.63 15.14
N ARG A 101 9.59 -3.45 15.36
CA ARG A 101 9.48 -4.65 16.19
C ARG A 101 10.47 -4.53 17.33
N ASP A 102 10.03 -4.80 18.57
CA ASP A 102 10.92 -4.87 19.72
C ASP A 102 11.53 -6.28 19.79
N GLU A 103 12.82 -6.39 19.47
CA GLU A 103 13.57 -7.66 19.42
C GLU A 103 13.60 -8.38 20.77
N ARG A 104 13.46 -7.67 21.90
CA ARG A 104 13.57 -8.26 23.24
C ARG A 104 12.27 -8.88 23.75
N ARG A 105 11.13 -8.51 23.17
CA ARG A 105 9.78 -8.85 23.68
C ARG A 105 8.84 -9.42 22.62
N ASP A 106 9.36 -9.76 21.44
CA ASP A 106 8.57 -10.20 20.27
C ASP A 106 7.33 -9.34 20.03
N ARG A 107 7.47 -8.02 20.16
CA ARG A 107 6.33 -7.10 20.14
C ARG A 107 6.20 -6.38 18.81
N LEU A 108 4.99 -6.33 18.28
CA LEU A 108 4.61 -5.64 17.06
C LEU A 108 4.17 -4.21 17.35
N SER A 109 4.96 -3.21 16.95
CA SER A 109 4.65 -1.80 17.18
C SER A 109 4.28 -1.10 15.87
N TYR A 110 3.05 -0.59 15.80
CA TYR A 110 2.64 0.33 14.74
C TYR A 110 2.78 1.76 15.25
N TRP A 111 3.75 2.49 14.70
CA TRP A 111 4.04 3.88 15.04
C TRP A 111 3.06 4.81 14.34
N GLU A 112 2.32 5.58 15.11
CA GLU A 112 1.59 6.76 14.65
C GLU A 112 2.08 8.00 15.41
N LYS A 113 2.03 9.18 14.78
CA LYS A 113 2.50 10.46 15.34
C LYS A 113 1.97 10.82 16.73
N ARG A 114 0.92 10.15 17.22
CA ARG A 114 0.23 10.43 18.49
C ARG A 114 0.36 9.32 19.53
N ALA A 115 0.59 8.06 19.13
CA ALA A 115 0.73 6.93 20.04
C ALA A 115 1.30 5.69 19.32
N ASN A 116 1.99 4.83 20.06
CA ASN A 116 2.38 3.51 19.59
C ASN A 116 1.25 2.50 19.83
N HIS A 117 0.90 1.73 18.82
CA HIS A 117 -0.02 0.61 18.95
C HIS A 117 0.77 -0.69 18.99
N ASP A 118 1.00 -1.16 20.21
CA ASP A 118 1.76 -2.37 20.50
C ASP A 118 0.84 -3.59 20.56
N TYR A 119 1.31 -4.69 19.96
CA TYR A 119 0.74 -6.03 20.09
C TYR A 119 1.81 -7.05 20.49
N ASP A 120 1.48 -7.93 21.43
CA ASP A 120 2.35 -8.99 21.90
C ASP A 120 2.27 -10.18 20.93
N LEU A 121 3.42 -10.71 20.48
CA LEU A 121 3.45 -11.94 19.67
C LEU A 121 4.07 -13.07 20.48
N ASP A 122 3.66 -14.28 20.18
CA ASP A 122 4.32 -15.47 20.71
C ASP A 122 5.80 -15.51 20.31
N ASN A 123 6.60 -16.05 21.22
CA ASN A 123 8.04 -16.23 21.03
C ASN A 123 8.30 -17.07 19.78
N GLY A 124 8.98 -16.50 18.79
CA GLY A 124 9.32 -17.18 17.55
C GLY A 124 8.73 -16.53 16.31
N PHE A 125 7.96 -15.44 16.44
CA PHE A 125 7.57 -14.62 15.29
C PHE A 125 8.56 -13.48 14.98
N ALA A 126 9.57 -13.24 15.83
CA ALA A 126 10.98 -13.09 15.44
C ALA A 126 11.35 -13.05 13.96
N PRO A 127 11.45 -11.91 13.23
CA PRO A 127 12.24 -11.88 12.00
C PRO A 127 13.59 -12.53 12.26
N CYS A 128 13.92 -13.59 11.53
CA CYS A 128 15.02 -14.47 11.93
C CYS A 128 16.37 -13.75 12.01
N GLY A 129 16.60 -12.75 11.16
CA GLY A 129 17.81 -11.93 11.21
C GLY A 129 17.93 -11.05 12.47
N MET A 130 16.83 -10.74 13.16
CA MET A 130 16.81 -9.85 14.34
C MET A 130 16.93 -10.59 15.68
N ARG A 131 17.06 -11.93 15.70
CA ARG A 131 17.08 -12.69 16.96
C ARG A 131 18.46 -12.59 17.63
N SER A 132 18.50 -12.34 18.93
CA SER A 132 19.76 -12.32 19.72
C SER A 132 20.49 -13.67 19.74
N ALA A 133 19.76 -14.77 19.52
CA ALA A 133 20.28 -16.13 19.36
C ALA A 133 20.73 -16.46 17.93
N PHE A 134 20.64 -15.51 16.99
CA PHE A 134 21.27 -15.61 15.67
C PHE A 134 22.79 -15.38 15.83
N ARG A 135 23.45 -16.25 16.62
CA ARG A 135 24.91 -16.29 16.76
C ARG A 135 25.52 -17.11 15.62
N GLN A 136 26.70 -16.70 15.20
CA GLN A 136 27.38 -17.05 13.95
C GLN A 136 27.55 -18.54 13.63
N GLU A 137 27.45 -19.44 14.60
CA GLU A 137 27.85 -20.85 14.42
C GLU A 137 26.73 -21.77 13.92
N THR A 138 25.46 -21.42 14.11
CA THR A 138 24.31 -22.17 13.54
C THR A 138 23.17 -21.21 13.21
N LYS A 139 23.29 -20.42 12.12
CA LYS A 139 22.24 -19.48 11.69
C LYS A 139 20.92 -20.22 11.44
N LYS A 140 20.05 -20.33 12.44
CA LYS A 140 18.74 -20.98 12.31
C LYS A 140 17.71 -19.97 11.81
N ALA A 141 16.86 -20.37 10.87
CA ALA A 141 15.80 -19.54 10.34
C ALA A 141 14.53 -20.35 10.06
N CYS A 142 13.38 -19.68 10.08
CA CYS A 142 12.11 -20.27 9.64
C CYS A 142 12.13 -20.59 8.13
N PRO A 143 11.23 -21.45 7.63
CA PRO A 143 11.19 -21.85 6.23
C PRO A 143 11.19 -20.68 5.24
N ALA A 144 10.35 -19.65 5.47
CA ALA A 144 10.30 -18.48 4.59
C ALA A 144 11.63 -17.74 4.51
N CYS A 145 12.31 -17.58 5.64
CA CYS A 145 13.59 -16.90 5.70
C CYS A 145 14.72 -17.70 5.05
N ARG A 146 14.74 -19.04 5.19
CA ARG A 146 15.71 -19.90 4.49
C ARG A 146 15.52 -19.83 2.98
N MET A 147 14.28 -19.83 2.50
CA MET A 147 13.94 -19.85 1.08
C MET A 147 14.03 -18.46 0.43
N PHE A 148 13.54 -17.41 1.08
CA PHE A 148 13.41 -16.06 0.50
C PHE A 148 14.46 -15.07 0.96
N GLY A 149 15.27 -15.44 1.96
CA GLY A 149 16.36 -14.63 2.47
C GLY A 149 15.99 -13.78 3.68
N THR A 150 17.03 -13.26 4.33
CA THR A 150 16.98 -12.37 5.50
C THR A 150 18.03 -11.28 5.39
N LEU A 151 17.68 -10.08 5.86
CA LEU A 151 18.61 -8.98 6.01
C LEU A 151 18.56 -8.50 7.47
N HIS A 152 19.69 -8.51 8.16
CA HIS A 152 19.82 -7.79 9.42
C HIS A 152 21.26 -7.34 9.68
N ARG A 153 21.45 -6.02 9.86
CA ARG A 153 22.77 -5.40 10.04
C ARG A 153 23.74 -5.85 8.94
N ASN A 154 24.86 -6.48 9.32
CA ASN A 154 25.89 -6.98 8.40
C ASN A 154 25.70 -8.46 8.01
N GLU A 155 24.61 -9.09 8.44
CA GLU A 155 24.33 -10.49 8.10
C GLU A 155 23.24 -10.59 7.05
N VAL A 156 23.62 -11.14 5.89
CA VAL A 156 22.75 -11.31 4.74
C VAL A 156 22.64 -12.79 4.41
N HIS A 157 21.42 -13.26 4.23
CA HIS A 157 21.12 -14.52 3.57
C HIS A 157 20.29 -14.21 2.33
N LEU A 158 20.80 -14.55 1.14
CA LEU A 158 20.17 -14.17 -0.14
C LEU A 158 18.82 -14.88 -0.36
N GLY A 159 18.65 -16.06 0.26
CA GLY A 159 17.54 -16.96 0.00
C GLY A 159 17.85 -17.91 -1.15
N LYS A 160 17.23 -19.08 -1.11
CA LYS A 160 17.43 -20.19 -2.03
C LYS A 160 16.47 -20.21 -3.23
N VAL A 161 15.56 -19.24 -3.31
CA VAL A 161 14.55 -19.13 -4.36
C VAL A 161 14.68 -17.78 -5.08
N HIS A 162 14.74 -17.84 -6.40
CA HIS A 162 14.78 -16.71 -7.32
C HIS A 162 13.57 -16.73 -8.25
N PHE A 163 13.03 -15.55 -8.55
CA PHE A 163 11.89 -15.36 -9.43
C PHE A 163 12.34 -14.49 -10.59
N SER A 164 12.18 -14.97 -11.82
CA SER A 164 12.33 -14.13 -12.99
C SER A 164 11.23 -13.06 -13.01
N ARG A 165 11.41 -12.02 -13.83
CA ARG A 165 10.26 -11.19 -14.24
C ARG A 165 9.26 -12.06 -15.01
N ALA A 166 7.97 -11.79 -14.82
CA ALA A 166 6.94 -12.36 -15.70
C ALA A 166 6.76 -11.48 -16.92
N VAL A 167 6.79 -12.11 -18.09
CA VAL A 167 6.68 -11.47 -19.40
C VAL A 167 5.37 -11.92 -20.04
N PRO A 168 4.60 -11.01 -20.67
CA PRO A 168 3.32 -11.37 -21.26
C PRO A 168 3.52 -12.22 -22.53
N GLU A 169 2.66 -13.22 -22.74
CA GLU A 169 2.68 -14.05 -23.95
C GLU A 169 2.23 -13.29 -25.20
N ALA A 170 1.31 -12.35 -25.02
CA ALA A 170 0.83 -11.44 -26.04
C ALA A 170 0.72 -10.02 -25.46
N LYS A 171 0.70 -8.99 -26.32
CA LYS A 171 0.55 -7.61 -25.86
C LYS A 171 -0.77 -7.48 -25.06
N PRO A 172 -0.72 -7.16 -23.75
CA PRO A 172 -1.93 -7.07 -22.95
C PRO A 172 -2.66 -5.76 -23.23
N ASP A 173 -3.99 -5.81 -23.12
CA ASP A 173 -4.83 -4.63 -23.17
C ASP A 173 -4.70 -3.83 -21.87
N MET A 174 -4.46 -2.52 -22.02
CA MET A 174 -4.24 -1.60 -20.92
C MET A 174 -5.32 -0.54 -20.92
N GLN A 175 -5.83 -0.20 -19.73
CA GLN A 175 -6.84 0.84 -19.56
C GLN A 175 -6.56 1.70 -18.33
N ASP A 176 -6.69 3.01 -18.49
CA ASP A 176 -6.73 3.95 -17.37
C ASP A 176 -8.02 3.75 -16.57
N ILE A 177 -7.89 3.31 -15.32
CA ILE A 177 -9.00 3.19 -14.37
C ILE A 177 -8.76 4.08 -13.16
N THR A 178 -9.72 4.94 -12.84
CA THR A 178 -9.69 5.75 -11.61
C THR A 178 -10.25 4.91 -10.46
N LEU A 179 -9.43 4.60 -9.47
CA LEU A 179 -9.82 3.75 -8.34
C LEU A 179 -10.65 4.56 -7.33
N GLU A 180 -11.68 3.92 -6.75
CA GLU A 180 -12.40 4.52 -5.62
C GLU A 180 -11.44 4.83 -4.45
N PRO A 181 -11.69 5.91 -3.68
CA PRO A 181 -10.92 6.19 -2.47
C PRO A 181 -10.94 4.99 -1.55
N PHE A 182 -9.74 4.49 -1.25
CA PHE A 182 -9.61 3.25 -0.54
C PHE A 182 -8.70 3.38 0.68
N GLY A 183 -9.16 2.75 1.75
CA GLY A 183 -8.55 2.81 3.06
C GLY A 183 -9.02 1.62 3.88
N ALA A 184 -8.21 1.25 4.85
CA ALA A 184 -8.53 0.24 5.85
C ALA A 184 -8.56 0.93 7.22
N PRO A 185 -9.30 0.42 8.21
CA PRO A 185 -8.98 0.72 9.59
C PRO A 185 -7.50 0.41 9.76
N GLY A 186 -6.72 1.37 10.27
CA GLY A 186 -5.32 1.13 10.56
C GLY A 186 -5.18 0.18 11.76
N ALA A 187 -3.95 -0.24 12.05
CA ALA A 187 -3.65 -1.04 13.24
C ALA A 187 -4.09 -0.37 14.56
N ARG A 188 -4.32 0.95 14.57
CA ARG A 188 -4.95 1.65 15.69
C ARG A 188 -6.33 1.11 16.11
N HIS A 189 -7.05 0.47 15.18
CA HIS A 189 -8.38 -0.06 15.44
C HIS A 189 -8.27 -1.42 16.14
N ARG A 190 -8.03 -1.39 17.47
CA ARG A 190 -7.75 -2.59 18.27
C ARG A 190 -8.84 -3.66 18.20
N ALA A 191 -10.11 -3.27 18.10
CA ALA A 191 -11.21 -4.23 17.92
C ALA A 191 -11.09 -5.08 16.64
N PHE A 192 -10.37 -4.58 15.62
CA PHE A 192 -10.14 -5.30 14.36
C PHE A 192 -8.82 -6.04 14.34
N TYR A 193 -7.77 -5.44 14.93
CA TYR A 193 -6.41 -5.97 14.81
C TYR A 193 -6.00 -6.85 15.99
N GLY A 194 -6.70 -6.74 17.13
CA GLY A 194 -6.44 -7.51 18.33
C GLY A 194 -7.43 -8.64 18.55
N ILE A 195 -7.00 -9.64 19.30
CA ILE A 195 -7.80 -10.79 19.75
C ILE A 195 -8.56 -10.39 21.04
N PRO A 196 -9.91 -10.44 21.08
CA PRO A 196 -10.71 -10.03 22.24
C PRO A 196 -10.30 -10.71 23.55
N GLU A 197 -10.01 -12.01 23.50
CA GLU A 197 -9.64 -12.86 24.63
C GLU A 197 -8.35 -12.39 25.32
N THR A 198 -7.49 -11.69 24.57
CA THR A 198 -6.23 -11.12 25.07
C THR A 198 -6.34 -9.65 25.47
N GLN A 199 -7.57 -9.14 25.64
CA GLN A 199 -7.83 -7.70 25.80
C GLN A 199 -7.22 -6.88 24.65
N PHE A 200 -7.25 -7.43 23.43
CA PHE A 200 -6.69 -6.85 22.21
C PHE A 200 -5.16 -6.63 22.23
N LYS A 201 -4.43 -7.34 23.09
CA LYS A 201 -2.96 -7.28 23.15
C LYS A 201 -2.29 -8.17 22.12
N ALA A 202 -2.81 -9.36 21.84
CA ALA A 202 -2.29 -10.20 20.77
C ALA A 202 -2.91 -9.82 19.42
N PRO A 203 -2.15 -9.85 18.30
CA PRO A 203 -2.69 -9.52 17.00
C PRO A 203 -3.46 -10.69 16.40
N ARG A 204 -4.51 -10.41 15.61
CA ARG A 204 -5.29 -11.44 14.90
C ARG A 204 -4.50 -12.21 13.85
N GLY A 205 -3.41 -11.64 13.35
CA GLY A 205 -2.45 -12.32 12.48
C GLY A 205 -2.16 -11.60 11.18
N ARG A 206 -2.05 -12.35 10.08
CA ARG A 206 -1.61 -11.84 8.77
C ARG A 206 -2.81 -11.32 7.98
N LYS A 207 -2.77 -10.07 7.56
CA LYS A 207 -3.86 -9.43 6.83
C LYS A 207 -3.88 -9.82 5.35
N PHE A 208 -4.99 -10.38 4.88
CA PHE A 208 -5.25 -10.72 3.49
C PHE A 208 -6.54 -10.07 2.98
N TYR A 209 -6.52 -9.60 1.74
CA TYR A 209 -7.69 -9.00 1.09
C TYR A 209 -8.49 -10.07 0.34
N PHE A 210 -9.81 -9.98 0.40
CA PHE A 210 -10.72 -10.84 -0.37
C PHE A 210 -10.60 -10.59 -1.87
N HIS A 211 -10.99 -11.58 -2.67
CA HIS A 211 -11.23 -11.41 -4.09
C HIS A 211 -12.52 -10.63 -4.36
N ARG A 212 -12.60 -10.03 -5.55
CA ARG A 212 -13.81 -9.40 -6.05
C ARG A 212 -14.00 -9.80 -7.51
N ILE A 213 -14.95 -10.70 -7.76
CA ILE A 213 -15.17 -11.28 -9.09
C ILE A 213 -15.62 -10.22 -10.11
N LYS A 214 -16.33 -9.19 -9.63
CA LYS A 214 -16.77 -8.02 -10.42
C LYS A 214 -15.64 -7.05 -10.83
N GLY A 215 -14.37 -7.41 -10.62
CA GLY A 215 -13.23 -6.52 -10.91
C GLY A 215 -13.05 -5.40 -9.88
N ALA A 216 -12.29 -4.38 -10.24
CA ALA A 216 -11.98 -3.25 -9.37
C ALA A 216 -13.17 -2.30 -9.15
N ARG A 217 -13.22 -1.67 -7.98
CA ARG A 217 -14.11 -0.53 -7.72
C ARG A 217 -13.51 0.75 -8.28
N THR A 218 -14.25 1.40 -9.16
CA THR A 218 -13.83 2.61 -9.88
C THR A 218 -14.66 3.83 -9.49
N SER A 219 -14.08 5.01 -9.63
CA SER A 219 -14.71 6.31 -9.40
C SER A 219 -14.57 7.17 -10.65
N SER A 220 -15.58 7.98 -10.99
CA SER A 220 -15.47 9.01 -12.03
C SER A 220 -14.79 10.29 -11.54
N ILE A 221 -14.64 10.45 -10.23
CA ILE A 221 -14.11 11.66 -9.60
C ILE A 221 -12.59 11.54 -9.47
N GLN A 222 -11.88 12.55 -10.00
CA GLN A 222 -10.44 12.74 -9.78
C GLN A 222 -10.21 13.79 -8.69
N SER A 223 -9.72 13.34 -7.54
CA SER A 223 -9.35 14.16 -6.39
C SER A 223 -8.04 13.67 -5.77
N GLY A 224 -7.47 14.42 -4.82
CA GLY A 224 -6.30 13.98 -4.05
C GLY A 224 -6.47 12.67 -3.26
N GLN A 225 -7.71 12.18 -3.12
CA GLN A 225 -8.00 10.90 -2.44
C GLN A 225 -8.15 9.71 -3.41
N THR A 226 -8.05 9.95 -4.71
CA THR A 226 -8.19 8.95 -5.78
C THR A 226 -6.91 8.87 -6.59
N LYS A 227 -6.70 7.73 -7.24
CA LYS A 227 -5.59 7.54 -8.17
C LYS A 227 -6.10 6.91 -9.45
N THR A 228 -5.64 7.41 -10.59
CA THR A 228 -5.79 6.70 -11.87
C THR A 228 -4.61 5.78 -12.03
N VAL A 229 -4.86 4.53 -12.42
CA VAL A 229 -3.84 3.55 -12.72
C VAL A 229 -4.04 3.01 -14.13
N GLU A 230 -2.95 2.88 -14.88
CA GLU A 230 -2.95 2.14 -16.15
C GLU A 230 -2.99 0.64 -15.82
N ALA A 231 -4.18 0.04 -15.79
CA ALA A 231 -4.36 -1.35 -15.41
C ALA A 231 -4.36 -2.27 -16.63
N CYS A 232 -3.76 -3.45 -16.45
CA CYS A 232 -3.86 -4.57 -17.38
C CYS A 232 -5.24 -5.22 -17.23
N LEU A 233 -6.01 -5.29 -18.32
CA LEU A 233 -7.35 -5.88 -18.32
C LEU A 233 -7.30 -7.40 -18.08
N PRO A 234 -8.39 -8.01 -17.56
CA PRO A 234 -8.45 -9.45 -17.29
C PRO A 234 -8.22 -10.30 -18.55
N GLY A 235 -7.66 -11.49 -18.37
CA GLY A 235 -7.40 -12.46 -19.43
C GLY A 235 -5.99 -12.40 -20.03
N ALA A 236 -5.15 -11.45 -19.61
CA ALA A 236 -3.75 -11.42 -19.98
C ALA A 236 -2.96 -12.54 -19.29
N VAL A 237 -2.04 -13.13 -20.06
CA VAL A 237 -1.21 -14.25 -19.63
C VAL A 237 0.25 -13.83 -19.58
N PHE A 238 0.90 -14.13 -18.46
CA PHE A 238 2.33 -13.89 -18.25
C PHE A 238 3.04 -15.19 -17.89
N THR A 239 4.26 -15.38 -18.37
CA THR A 239 5.11 -16.53 -18.01
C THR A 239 6.34 -16.09 -17.24
N PHE A 240 6.76 -16.90 -16.27
CA PHE A 240 7.94 -16.66 -15.45
C PHE A 240 8.58 -17.97 -15.00
N GLN A 241 9.79 -17.89 -14.50
CA GLN A 241 10.55 -19.00 -13.95
C GLN A 241 10.80 -18.78 -12.45
N VAL A 242 10.77 -19.90 -11.71
CA VAL A 242 11.19 -19.97 -10.31
C VAL A 242 12.35 -20.94 -10.20
N ASP A 243 13.54 -20.39 -10.00
CA ASP A 243 14.73 -21.20 -9.72
C ASP A 243 14.80 -21.45 -8.21
N TYR A 244 15.03 -22.69 -7.83
CA TYR A 244 15.22 -23.09 -6.44
C TYR A 244 16.47 -23.95 -6.31
N GLN A 245 17.19 -23.78 -5.21
CA GLN A 245 18.45 -24.48 -4.97
C GLN A 245 18.46 -25.08 -3.56
N ASP A 246 18.93 -26.31 -3.43
CA ASP A 246 19.24 -26.93 -2.14
C ASP A 246 18.05 -26.86 -1.13
N LEU A 247 16.82 -27.05 -1.61
CA LEU A 247 15.61 -27.10 -0.77
C LEU A 247 15.44 -28.49 -0.16
N SER A 248 15.01 -28.58 1.11
CA SER A 248 14.54 -29.89 1.62
C SER A 248 13.23 -30.27 0.94
N GLN A 249 12.84 -31.55 1.06
CA GLN A 249 11.57 -32.03 0.53
C GLN A 249 10.38 -31.20 1.06
N ASP A 250 10.34 -30.89 2.36
CA ASP A 250 9.29 -30.02 2.94
C ASP A 250 9.31 -28.59 2.37
N GLU A 251 10.49 -28.01 2.11
CA GLU A 251 10.61 -26.66 1.55
C GLU A 251 10.18 -26.62 0.09
N LEU A 252 10.50 -27.67 -0.67
CA LEU A 252 10.05 -27.83 -2.06
C LEU A 252 8.52 -27.98 -2.11
N ALA A 253 7.96 -28.82 -1.24
CA ALA A 253 6.52 -29.01 -1.12
C ALA A 253 5.81 -27.68 -0.80
N LEU A 254 6.35 -26.93 0.17
CA LEU A 254 5.83 -25.61 0.54
C LEU A 254 5.93 -24.58 -0.60
N LEU A 255 7.03 -24.57 -1.37
CA LEU A 255 7.19 -23.69 -2.54
C LEU A 255 6.14 -24.00 -3.60
N VAL A 256 6.06 -25.27 -4.01
CA VAL A 256 5.16 -25.74 -5.07
C VAL A 256 3.71 -25.48 -4.65
N PHE A 257 3.33 -25.86 -3.43
CA PHE A 257 1.99 -25.61 -2.90
C PHE A 257 1.65 -24.12 -2.86
N SER A 258 2.58 -23.26 -2.43
CA SER A 258 2.36 -21.80 -2.39
C SER A 258 2.21 -21.17 -3.79
N LEU A 259 2.76 -21.79 -4.83
CA LEU A 259 2.65 -21.33 -6.21
C LEU A 259 1.30 -21.70 -6.84
N ILE A 260 0.80 -22.92 -6.64
CA ILE A 260 -0.41 -23.40 -7.34
C ILE A 260 -1.68 -23.33 -6.49
N LEU A 261 -1.55 -23.41 -5.17
CA LEU A 261 -2.67 -23.52 -4.22
C LEU A 261 -3.66 -24.66 -4.58
N GLU A 262 -4.73 -24.78 -3.80
CA GLU A 262 -5.86 -25.69 -4.10
C GLU A 262 -6.97 -24.95 -4.83
N GLU A 263 -7.72 -25.63 -5.69
CA GLU A 263 -8.99 -25.09 -6.16
C GLU A 263 -9.99 -24.98 -4.98
N PRO A 264 -10.80 -23.91 -4.88
CA PRO A 264 -10.95 -22.80 -5.82
C PRO A 264 -10.13 -21.54 -5.43
N MET A 265 -8.96 -21.67 -4.80
CA MET A 265 -8.18 -20.51 -4.33
C MET A 265 -7.46 -19.79 -5.47
N ARG A 266 -7.30 -18.47 -5.35
CA ARG A 266 -6.51 -17.65 -6.29
C ARG A 266 -5.53 -16.76 -5.56
N HIS A 267 -4.48 -16.31 -6.24
CA HIS A 267 -3.50 -15.40 -5.67
C HIS A 267 -3.94 -13.95 -5.82
N LYS A 268 -3.39 -13.09 -4.97
CA LYS A 268 -3.59 -11.65 -5.06
C LYS A 268 -2.25 -10.91 -5.12
N ILE A 269 -1.94 -10.29 -6.25
CA ILE A 269 -0.67 -9.62 -6.53
C ILE A 269 -0.87 -8.13 -6.85
N GLY A 270 0.22 -7.35 -6.86
CA GLY A 270 0.18 -5.93 -7.24
C GLY A 270 -0.46 -4.99 -6.21
N MET A 271 -0.77 -3.77 -6.66
CA MET A 271 -1.37 -2.70 -5.87
C MET A 271 -2.89 -2.67 -6.04
N GLY A 272 -3.61 -2.05 -5.09
CA GLY A 272 -5.07 -1.92 -5.16
C GLY A 272 -5.82 -3.21 -4.83
N LYS A 273 -5.17 -4.17 -4.15
CA LYS A 273 -5.79 -5.43 -3.71
C LYS A 273 -7.14 -5.22 -3.02
N GLY A 274 -7.21 -4.27 -2.08
CA GLY A 274 -8.43 -4.01 -1.33
C GLY A 274 -9.59 -3.36 -2.11
N VAL A 275 -9.35 -2.85 -3.33
CA VAL A 275 -10.43 -2.37 -4.22
C VAL A 275 -10.83 -3.39 -5.28
N GLY A 276 -10.18 -4.55 -5.34
CA GLY A 276 -10.51 -5.64 -6.27
C GLY A 276 -9.40 -6.01 -7.25
N LEU A 277 -8.34 -5.20 -7.39
CA LEU A 277 -7.26 -5.46 -8.35
C LEU A 277 -6.42 -6.71 -8.03
N GLY A 278 -5.86 -7.29 -9.08
CA GLY A 278 -4.76 -8.24 -9.04
C GLY A 278 -5.11 -9.63 -8.54
N SER A 279 -6.35 -10.09 -8.76
CA SER A 279 -6.67 -11.51 -8.58
C SER A 279 -6.10 -12.29 -9.78
N VAL A 280 -5.33 -13.34 -9.52
CA VAL A 280 -4.65 -14.09 -10.58
C VAL A 280 -4.70 -15.59 -10.31
N LYS A 281 -4.69 -16.41 -11.37
CA LYS A 281 -4.42 -17.84 -11.31
C LYS A 281 -2.95 -18.07 -11.64
N ILE A 282 -2.29 -18.95 -10.89
CA ILE A 282 -0.92 -19.35 -11.16
C ILE A 282 -0.90 -20.87 -11.35
N ASP A 283 -0.30 -21.32 -12.46
CA ASP A 283 -0.13 -22.72 -12.79
C ASP A 283 1.36 -23.01 -13.00
N ILE A 284 1.83 -24.20 -12.64
CA ILE A 284 3.16 -24.71 -13.03
C ILE A 284 2.97 -25.52 -14.32
N THR A 285 3.57 -25.05 -15.39
CA THR A 285 3.45 -25.62 -16.76
C THR A 285 4.67 -26.44 -17.17
N GLY A 286 5.73 -26.44 -16.37
CA GLY A 286 6.92 -27.25 -16.63
C GLY A 286 7.82 -27.32 -15.41
N TRP A 287 8.57 -28.41 -15.29
CA TRP A 287 9.49 -28.61 -14.18
C TRP A 287 10.77 -29.27 -14.68
N GLN A 288 11.87 -28.54 -14.58
CA GLN A 288 13.22 -29.05 -14.79
C GLN A 288 13.89 -29.32 -13.44
N GLN A 289 14.16 -30.58 -13.15
CA GLN A 289 14.94 -31.01 -11.98
C GLN A 289 16.44 -31.02 -12.34
N ILE A 290 17.27 -30.63 -11.38
CA ILE A 290 18.72 -30.57 -11.55
C ILE A 290 19.39 -31.46 -10.50
N ASP A 291 20.03 -32.53 -10.96
CA ASP A 291 21.05 -33.25 -10.20
C ASP A 291 22.34 -32.43 -10.21
N ILE A 292 22.70 -31.91 -9.04
CA ILE A 292 23.87 -31.05 -8.89
C ILE A 292 25.18 -31.81 -9.14
N ALA A 293 25.28 -33.07 -8.70
CA ALA A 293 26.51 -33.83 -8.87
C ALA A 293 26.80 -34.05 -10.37
N ASP A 294 25.79 -34.52 -11.11
CA ASP A 294 25.92 -34.75 -12.55
C ASP A 294 26.13 -33.43 -13.32
N ARG A 295 25.47 -32.34 -12.86
CA ARG A 295 25.57 -31.01 -13.47
C ARG A 295 26.97 -30.41 -13.41
N TYR A 296 27.76 -30.72 -12.39
CA TYR A 296 29.17 -30.28 -12.28
C TYR A 296 30.17 -31.27 -12.91
N CYS A 297 29.73 -32.48 -13.27
CA CYS A 297 30.56 -33.48 -13.93
C CYS A 297 30.47 -33.46 -15.46
N SER A 298 29.48 -32.78 -16.05
CA SER A 298 29.29 -32.74 -17.50
C SER A 298 28.60 -31.46 -17.99
N ILE A 299 28.89 -31.08 -19.25
CA ILE A 299 28.20 -29.97 -19.92
C ILE A 299 26.76 -30.44 -20.19
N ASP A 300 25.79 -29.65 -19.73
CA ASP A 300 24.34 -29.91 -19.80
C ASP A 300 23.81 -31.17 -19.08
N GLY A 301 24.64 -31.93 -18.40
CA GLY A 301 24.19 -33.07 -17.60
C GLY A 301 23.43 -32.68 -16.33
N GLY A 302 22.81 -33.68 -15.72
CA GLY A 302 22.01 -33.55 -14.51
C GLY A 302 20.68 -32.83 -14.69
N LYS A 303 20.32 -32.37 -15.90
CA LYS A 303 19.03 -31.72 -16.17
C LYS A 303 18.01 -32.76 -16.61
N ARG A 304 16.88 -32.83 -15.90
CA ARG A 304 15.73 -33.67 -16.26
C ARG A 304 14.47 -32.82 -16.33
N VAL A 305 13.89 -32.68 -17.52
CA VAL A 305 12.56 -32.07 -17.68
C VAL A 305 11.52 -33.17 -17.50
N LEU A 306 10.53 -32.93 -16.63
CA LEU A 306 9.43 -33.87 -16.45
C LEU A 306 8.46 -33.80 -17.64
N PRO A 307 8.08 -34.94 -18.24
CA PRO A 307 6.96 -34.98 -19.18
C PRO A 307 5.64 -34.65 -18.45
N GLU A 308 4.60 -34.30 -19.20
CA GLU A 308 3.34 -33.77 -18.66
C GLU A 308 2.67 -34.68 -17.63
N ASP A 309 2.62 -35.99 -17.89
CA ASP A 309 2.05 -36.99 -16.97
C ASP A 309 2.85 -37.06 -15.66
N ALA A 310 4.17 -37.07 -15.74
CA ALA A 310 5.05 -37.06 -14.58
C ALA A 310 5.02 -35.72 -13.83
N LEU A 311 4.81 -34.61 -14.53
CA LEU A 311 4.63 -33.29 -13.94
C LEU A 311 3.40 -33.28 -13.03
N GLN A 312 2.24 -33.70 -13.53
CA GLN A 312 1.01 -33.72 -12.73
C GLN A 312 1.15 -34.63 -11.49
N GLN A 313 1.75 -35.80 -11.64
CA GLN A 313 2.05 -36.70 -10.52
C GLN A 313 2.99 -36.04 -9.49
N ALA A 314 4.05 -35.37 -9.96
CA ALA A 314 5.00 -34.68 -9.08
C ALA A 314 4.33 -33.52 -8.33
N LEU A 315 3.50 -32.72 -9.01
CA LEU A 315 2.76 -31.62 -8.37
C LEU A 315 1.79 -32.15 -7.30
N GLN A 316 1.09 -33.25 -7.58
CA GLN A 316 0.22 -33.89 -6.60
C GLN A 316 1.01 -34.42 -5.39
N ALA A 317 2.14 -35.10 -5.63
CA ALA A 317 3.00 -35.58 -4.55
C ALA A 317 3.52 -34.44 -3.65
N GLN A 318 3.86 -33.27 -4.23
CA GLN A 318 4.25 -32.10 -3.44
C GLN A 318 3.09 -31.51 -2.63
N ARG A 319 1.85 -31.55 -3.14
CA ARG A 319 0.66 -31.15 -2.37
C ARG A 319 0.44 -32.06 -1.17
N ASP A 320 0.51 -33.37 -1.38
CA ASP A 320 0.34 -34.36 -0.31
C ASP A 320 1.44 -34.20 0.75
N CYS A 321 2.69 -34.04 0.30
CA CYS A 321 3.83 -33.76 1.17
C CYS A 321 3.64 -32.48 2.01
N TYR A 322 3.11 -31.40 1.41
CA TYR A 322 2.80 -30.18 2.14
C TYR A 322 1.77 -30.43 3.26
N HIS A 323 0.66 -31.13 2.96
CA HIS A 323 -0.38 -31.40 3.95
C HIS A 323 0.10 -32.29 5.10
N THR A 324 1.04 -33.19 4.83
CA THR A 324 1.72 -33.98 5.88
C THR A 324 2.70 -33.12 6.68
N ALA A 325 3.63 -32.44 6.03
CA ALA A 325 4.72 -31.70 6.69
C ALA A 325 4.24 -30.45 7.46
N TYR A 326 3.18 -29.80 7.00
CA TYR A 326 2.64 -28.56 7.58
C TYR A 326 1.25 -28.73 8.23
N ALA A 327 0.90 -29.96 8.65
CA ALA A 327 -0.39 -30.28 9.28
C ALA A 327 -0.73 -29.37 10.49
N ASN A 328 0.29 -28.94 11.24
CA ASN A 328 0.11 -28.04 12.40
C ASN A 328 -0.46 -26.66 12.04
N TRP A 329 -0.43 -26.26 10.76
CA TRP A 329 -0.94 -24.97 10.28
C TRP A 329 -2.24 -25.09 9.47
N GLN A 330 -2.94 -26.22 9.55
CA GLN A 330 -4.22 -26.43 8.85
C GLN A 330 -5.27 -25.35 9.17
N GLN A 331 -5.32 -24.84 10.40
CA GLN A 331 -6.24 -23.74 10.75
C GLN A 331 -5.89 -22.44 10.00
N ALA A 332 -4.61 -22.11 9.88
CA ALA A 332 -4.14 -20.95 9.11
C ALA A 332 -4.46 -21.14 7.62
N PHE A 333 -4.21 -22.34 7.09
CA PHE A 333 -4.57 -22.70 5.72
C PHE A 333 -6.08 -22.57 5.46
N ALA A 334 -6.93 -23.13 6.32
CA ALA A 334 -8.38 -23.05 6.21
C ALA A 334 -8.87 -21.59 6.20
N SER A 335 -8.28 -20.74 7.04
CA SER A 335 -8.57 -19.30 7.07
C SER A 335 -8.14 -18.62 5.76
N LEU A 336 -6.94 -18.90 5.25
CA LEU A 336 -6.49 -18.34 3.97
C LEU A 336 -7.40 -18.81 2.82
N ARG A 337 -7.81 -20.08 2.83
CA ARG A 337 -8.72 -20.67 1.85
C ARG A 337 -10.08 -19.98 1.83
N ASP A 338 -10.64 -19.65 2.99
CA ASP A 338 -11.90 -18.87 3.05
C ASP A 338 -11.74 -17.47 2.45
N ILE A 339 -10.63 -16.79 2.78
CA ILE A 339 -10.37 -15.41 2.32
C ILE A 339 -10.09 -15.35 0.82
N TRP A 340 -9.35 -16.33 0.31
CA TRP A 340 -8.90 -16.40 -1.09
C TRP A 340 -9.71 -17.35 -1.95
N ARG A 341 -10.89 -17.76 -1.49
CA ARG A 341 -11.86 -18.49 -2.30
C ARG A 341 -12.24 -17.64 -3.53
N TRP A 342 -12.13 -18.22 -4.71
CA TRP A 342 -12.60 -17.65 -5.98
C TRP A 342 -13.72 -18.52 -6.53
N ASP A 343 -14.96 -18.11 -6.27
CA ASP A 343 -16.15 -18.86 -6.69
C ASP A 343 -17.07 -17.99 -7.56
N PRO A 344 -16.95 -18.06 -8.90
CA PRO A 344 -17.80 -17.31 -9.82
C PRO A 344 -19.29 -17.63 -9.71
N SER A 345 -19.64 -18.83 -9.23
CA SER A 345 -21.04 -19.24 -9.07
C SER A 345 -21.70 -18.59 -7.85
N GLN A 346 -20.91 -18.30 -6.81
CA GLN A 346 -21.35 -17.64 -5.58
C GLN A 346 -20.37 -16.51 -5.22
N PRO A 347 -20.38 -15.39 -5.99
CA PRO A 347 -19.40 -14.33 -5.83
C PRO A 347 -19.53 -13.64 -4.46
N ARG A 348 -18.48 -13.71 -3.66
CA ARG A 348 -18.34 -12.90 -2.43
C ARG A 348 -17.88 -11.49 -2.82
N ASP A 349 -18.59 -10.46 -2.39
CA ASP A 349 -18.17 -9.04 -2.50
C ASP A 349 -18.33 -8.37 -1.12
N PRO A 350 -17.53 -8.77 -0.12
CA PRO A 350 -17.69 -8.26 1.24
C PRO A 350 -17.50 -6.74 1.26
N GLN A 351 -18.33 -6.02 1.99
CA GLN A 351 -18.21 -4.56 2.09
C GLN A 351 -18.00 -4.13 3.53
N TYR A 352 -16.97 -3.31 3.74
CA TYR A 352 -16.79 -2.65 5.02
C TYR A 352 -17.59 -1.34 5.08
N PRO A 353 -18.08 -0.97 6.26
CA PRO A 353 -18.78 0.28 6.49
C PRO A 353 -18.02 1.52 6.00
N SER A 354 -18.75 2.63 5.89
CA SER A 354 -18.14 3.93 5.57
C SER A 354 -17.16 4.38 6.64
N PHE A 355 -16.22 5.27 6.27
CA PHE A 355 -15.30 5.87 7.25
C PHE A 355 -16.04 6.55 8.42
N LYS A 356 -17.19 7.18 8.14
CA LYS A 356 -18.02 7.82 9.18
C LYS A 356 -18.54 6.77 10.17
N TRP A 357 -19.08 5.66 9.68
CA TRP A 357 -19.54 4.57 10.55
C TRP A 357 -18.42 4.07 11.47
N PHE A 358 -17.20 3.90 10.95
CA PHE A 358 -16.05 3.49 11.75
C PHE A 358 -15.66 4.49 12.84
N LYS A 359 -15.81 5.79 12.55
CA LYS A 359 -15.57 6.83 13.56
C LYS A 359 -16.57 6.72 14.71
N ASP A 360 -17.82 6.39 14.39
CA ASP A 360 -18.92 6.33 15.34
C ASP A 360 -19.01 4.97 16.07
N ASN A 361 -18.41 3.90 15.51
CA ASN A 361 -18.52 2.51 16.00
C ASN A 361 -17.15 1.84 16.22
N SER A 362 -16.17 2.58 16.74
CA SER A 362 -14.76 2.13 16.77
C SER A 362 -14.47 0.92 17.68
N GLN A 363 -15.45 0.50 18.51
CA GLN A 363 -15.33 -0.64 19.42
C GLN A 363 -16.00 -1.92 18.89
N VAL A 364 -16.70 -1.83 17.74
CA VAL A 364 -17.34 -3.01 17.14
C VAL A 364 -16.26 -3.98 16.67
N LEU A 365 -16.40 -5.24 17.10
CA LEU A 365 -15.52 -6.33 16.72
C LEU A 365 -15.67 -6.64 15.23
N LEU A 366 -14.60 -7.15 14.62
CA LEU A 366 -14.56 -7.41 13.18
C LEU A 366 -15.65 -8.40 12.73
N GLU A 367 -15.92 -9.43 13.53
CA GLU A 367 -16.97 -10.43 13.33
C GLU A 367 -18.40 -9.85 13.40
N ASN A 368 -18.57 -8.70 14.03
CA ASN A 368 -19.87 -8.04 14.24
C ASN A 368 -20.10 -6.88 13.26
N VAL A 369 -19.26 -6.76 12.24
CA VAL A 369 -19.39 -5.72 11.21
C VAL A 369 -20.49 -6.16 10.24
N PRO A 370 -21.53 -5.34 9.98
CA PRO A 370 -22.58 -5.72 9.06
C PRO A 370 -22.05 -5.88 7.63
N ASP A 371 -22.38 -7.00 6.98
CA ASP A 371 -21.97 -7.33 5.61
C ASP A 371 -22.54 -6.36 4.55
N ASP A 372 -23.65 -5.68 4.87
CA ASP A 372 -24.40 -4.74 4.03
C ASP A 372 -24.09 -3.26 4.32
N ALA A 373 -23.08 -2.97 5.15
CA ALA A 373 -22.83 -1.62 5.65
C ALA A 373 -22.41 -0.59 4.59
N GLY A 374 -22.13 -1.02 3.35
CA GLY A 374 -21.99 -0.13 2.20
C GLY A 374 -23.28 0.63 1.83
N ALA A 375 -24.45 0.08 2.19
CA ALA A 375 -25.77 0.68 1.97
C ALA A 375 -26.07 1.87 2.90
N TYR A 376 -25.33 2.06 3.99
CA TYR A 376 -25.48 3.23 4.88
C TYR A 376 -25.04 4.56 4.23
N LYS A 377 -24.55 4.54 2.98
CA LYS A 377 -24.42 5.74 2.17
C LYS A 377 -25.77 6.35 1.74
N VAL A 378 -26.88 5.59 1.77
CA VAL A 378 -28.17 6.04 1.21
C VAL A 378 -29.13 6.61 2.26
N ARG A 379 -29.07 6.15 3.53
CA ARG A 379 -30.00 6.59 4.59
C ARG A 379 -29.56 7.81 5.40
N ALA A 380 -28.57 8.57 4.93
CA ALA A 380 -28.15 9.82 5.57
C ALA A 380 -28.75 11.08 4.92
N ASN A 381 -29.63 10.92 3.91
CA ASN A 381 -30.35 12.03 3.27
C ASN A 381 -31.88 11.93 3.39
N GLU A 382 -32.42 10.97 4.11
CA GLU A 382 -33.85 10.94 4.44
C GLU A 382 -34.05 11.07 5.96
N SER A 383 -34.47 12.28 6.34
CA SER A 383 -35.20 12.62 7.56
C SER A 383 -34.61 12.20 8.91
N ALA A 384 -33.82 13.10 9.51
CA ALA A 384 -33.83 13.28 10.96
C ALA A 384 -34.76 14.46 11.30
N PRO A 385 -35.81 14.28 12.13
CA PRO A 385 -36.70 15.37 12.50
C PRO A 385 -35.97 16.36 13.41
N GLN A 386 -35.93 17.64 13.00
CA GLN A 386 -35.41 18.71 13.85
C GLN A 386 -36.46 19.09 14.91
N PRO A 387 -36.05 19.31 16.18
CA PRO A 387 -36.94 19.85 17.19
C PRO A 387 -37.26 21.32 16.90
N ARG A 388 -38.55 21.65 16.97
CA ARG A 388 -39.13 22.95 16.66
C ARG A 388 -38.52 24.06 17.53
N ARG A 389 -38.18 25.19 16.89
CA ARG A 389 -38.26 26.51 17.51
C ARG A 389 -39.18 27.37 16.66
N PHE A 390 -40.26 27.83 17.28
CA PHE A 390 -41.09 28.90 16.76
C PHE A 390 -40.30 30.20 16.84
N ASP A 391 -40.24 30.95 15.74
CA ASP A 391 -40.35 32.40 15.83
C ASP A 391 -40.96 32.99 14.55
N HIS A 392 -41.76 34.02 14.73
CA HIS A 392 -42.65 34.62 13.74
C HIS A 392 -41.95 35.73 12.94
N GLY A 393 -42.08 35.69 11.61
CA GLY A 393 -41.71 36.82 10.77
C GLY A 393 -42.16 36.61 9.32
N ARG A 394 -43.26 37.25 8.92
CA ARG A 394 -43.75 37.28 7.52
C ARG A 394 -42.81 38.11 6.63
N PRO A 395 -42.60 37.72 5.36
CA PRO A 395 -42.21 38.67 4.31
C PRO A 395 -43.39 39.01 3.39
N GLN A 396 -43.50 40.29 3.00
CA GLN A 396 -44.25 40.74 1.82
C GLN A 396 -43.28 41.11 0.68
N PRO A 397 -43.69 41.01 -0.60
CA PRO A 397 -42.81 41.22 -1.75
C PRO A 397 -43.00 42.60 -2.39
N GLU A 398 -41.96 43.20 -2.96
CA GLU A 398 -42.12 44.21 -4.04
C GLU A 398 -40.86 44.39 -4.92
N ARG A 399 -41.07 44.94 -6.12
CA ARG A 399 -40.31 44.77 -7.39
C ARG A 399 -39.29 45.89 -7.71
N LEU A 400 -38.27 45.54 -8.51
CA LEU A 400 -37.54 46.23 -9.64
C LEU A 400 -37.39 47.78 -9.65
N GLN A 401 -36.24 48.42 -9.92
CA GLN A 401 -35.46 48.53 -11.19
C GLN A 401 -34.10 49.28 -10.99
N PRO A 402 -33.16 49.30 -11.99
CA PRO A 402 -31.86 49.98 -11.90
C PRO A 402 -31.78 51.33 -12.65
N ALA A 403 -30.86 52.22 -12.23
CA ALA A 403 -30.41 53.38 -13.01
C ALA A 403 -28.86 53.47 -12.99
N VAL A 404 -28.26 53.66 -14.16
CA VAL A 404 -26.80 53.76 -14.36
C VAL A 404 -26.43 55.24 -14.55
N ASP A 405 -25.52 55.75 -13.72
CA ASP A 405 -25.06 57.14 -13.79
C ASP A 405 -23.68 57.22 -14.47
N THR A 406 -23.65 57.83 -15.66
CA THR A 406 -22.49 57.94 -16.56
C THR A 406 -21.39 58.89 -16.08
N ALA A 407 -21.58 59.60 -14.96
CA ALA A 407 -20.54 60.44 -14.36
C ALA A 407 -19.47 59.63 -13.60
N ALA A 408 -19.83 58.49 -13.00
CA ALA A 408 -18.92 57.67 -12.22
C ALA A 408 -17.83 56.99 -13.08
N LEU A 409 -18.14 56.65 -14.33
CA LEU A 409 -17.22 55.95 -15.24
C LEU A 409 -16.01 56.79 -15.68
N LYS A 410 -16.17 58.11 -15.82
CA LYS A 410 -15.07 59.00 -16.24
C LYS A 410 -14.07 59.29 -15.12
N GLN A 411 -14.51 59.25 -13.87
CA GLN A 411 -13.65 59.46 -12.71
C GLN A 411 -12.80 58.20 -12.42
N VAL A 412 -13.39 57.02 -12.56
CA VAL A 412 -12.69 55.73 -12.42
C VAL A 412 -11.58 55.56 -13.47
N GLN A 413 -11.78 56.03 -14.70
CA GLN A 413 -10.77 55.91 -15.76
C GLN A 413 -9.52 56.78 -15.48
N ARG A 414 -9.72 57.99 -14.96
CA ARG A 414 -8.62 58.92 -14.66
C ARG A 414 -7.80 58.50 -13.43
N GLU A 415 -8.47 57.91 -12.43
CA GLU A 415 -7.81 57.29 -11.27
C GLU A 415 -7.05 56.01 -11.63
N ALA A 416 -7.48 55.29 -12.67
CA ALA A 416 -6.78 54.11 -13.19
C ALA A 416 -5.50 54.47 -13.94
N ASP A 417 -5.52 55.53 -14.74
CA ASP A 417 -4.35 55.99 -15.51
C ASP A 417 -3.26 56.61 -14.61
N GLU A 418 -3.65 57.34 -13.56
CA GLU A 418 -2.71 57.85 -12.55
C GLU A 418 -2.10 56.72 -11.70
N ARG A 419 -2.88 55.67 -11.40
CA ARG A 419 -2.37 54.45 -10.74
C ARG A 419 -1.39 53.67 -11.61
N GLN A 420 -1.65 53.54 -12.91
CA GLN A 420 -0.76 52.83 -13.83
C GLN A 420 0.59 53.53 -14.00
N LYS A 421 0.57 54.87 -14.01
CA LYS A 421 1.78 55.70 -14.06
C LYS A 421 2.59 55.60 -12.75
N ALA A 422 1.92 55.60 -11.60
CA ALA A 422 2.54 55.39 -10.30
C ALA A 422 3.07 53.95 -10.10
N GLU A 423 2.45 52.94 -10.72
CA GLU A 423 2.91 51.54 -10.70
C GLU A 423 4.15 51.31 -11.58
N GLN A 424 4.30 52.03 -12.69
CA GLN A 424 5.49 51.94 -13.55
C GLN A 424 6.73 52.59 -12.92
N GLU A 425 6.55 53.64 -12.12
CA GLU A 425 7.65 54.32 -11.41
C GLU A 425 8.16 53.55 -10.18
N ALA A 426 7.45 52.51 -9.72
CA ALA A 426 7.80 51.71 -8.53
C ALA A 426 8.50 50.37 -8.85
N LYS A 427 9.18 50.24 -10.01
CA LYS A 427 9.82 48.99 -10.42
C LYS A 427 11.22 48.80 -9.80
N GLN A 428 11.35 47.64 -9.15
CA GLN A 428 12.57 46.97 -8.63
C GLN A 428 13.16 47.48 -7.30
N LEU A 429 12.45 47.23 -6.20
CA LEU A 429 13.02 47.33 -4.83
C LEU A 429 13.45 45.97 -4.24
N TYR A 430 12.97 44.84 -4.79
CA TYR A 430 13.25 43.49 -4.33
C TYR A 430 13.64 42.57 -5.48
N GLN A 431 14.64 41.70 -5.25
CA GLN A 431 15.01 40.62 -6.18
C GLN A 431 14.24 39.34 -5.85
N ASP A 432 13.96 38.49 -6.86
CA ASP A 432 13.31 37.21 -6.62
C ASP A 432 14.12 36.35 -5.64
N ARG A 433 13.41 35.77 -4.66
CA ARG A 433 13.94 34.97 -3.54
C ARG A 433 14.78 35.73 -2.51
N GLU A 434 14.75 37.06 -2.51
CA GLU A 434 15.38 37.85 -1.44
C GLU A 434 14.73 37.54 -0.09
N VAL A 435 15.55 37.45 0.97
CA VAL A 435 15.11 37.14 2.33
C VAL A 435 15.38 38.32 3.24
N GLU A 436 14.33 38.81 3.92
CA GLU A 436 14.44 39.94 4.85
C GLU A 436 13.67 39.68 6.14
N LYS A 437 13.99 40.42 7.21
CA LYS A 437 13.22 40.45 8.45
C LYS A 437 12.08 41.46 8.34
N ALA A 438 10.85 40.96 8.23
CA ALA A 438 9.64 41.77 8.20
C ALA A 438 8.95 41.79 9.57
N ARG A 439 8.16 42.84 9.83
CA ARG A 439 7.40 42.99 11.10
C ARG A 439 5.98 42.47 10.90
N ILE A 440 5.49 41.68 11.86
CA ILE A 440 4.10 41.22 11.87
C ILE A 440 3.19 42.38 12.30
N VAL A 441 2.27 42.76 11.43
CA VAL A 441 1.31 43.87 11.64
C VAL A 441 0.00 43.35 12.23
N SER A 442 -0.46 42.17 11.79
CA SER A 442 -1.62 41.49 12.35
C SER A 442 -1.49 39.97 12.19
N ALA A 443 -2.18 39.20 13.04
CA ALA A 443 -2.19 37.74 12.96
C ALA A 443 -3.61 37.23 13.20
N GLU A 444 -4.20 36.61 12.18
CA GLU A 444 -5.58 36.09 12.22
C GLU A 444 -5.63 34.69 11.60
N GLY A 445 -6.27 33.75 12.30
CA GLY A 445 -6.46 32.38 11.82
C GLY A 445 -5.15 31.67 11.44
N ASP A 446 -5.07 31.21 10.18
CA ASP A 446 -3.93 30.46 9.62
C ASP A 446 -2.89 31.34 8.88
N SER A 447 -3.02 32.66 8.98
CA SER A 447 -2.12 33.63 8.33
C SER A 447 -1.72 34.76 9.26
N PHE A 448 -0.69 35.50 8.87
CA PHE A 448 -0.32 36.77 9.47
C PHE A 448 0.09 37.74 8.38
N THR A 449 -0.05 39.02 8.63
CA THR A 449 0.25 40.08 7.68
C THR A 449 1.55 40.74 8.07
N VAL A 450 2.45 40.93 7.11
CA VAL A 450 3.74 41.58 7.33
C VAL A 450 3.84 42.86 6.51
N GLU A 451 4.56 43.82 7.05
CA GLU A 451 5.01 45.01 6.33
C GLU A 451 6.49 44.84 5.98
N LEU A 452 6.81 45.03 4.70
CA LEU A 452 8.17 44.88 4.17
C LEU A 452 8.94 46.19 4.36
N PRO A 453 10.17 46.16 4.93
CA PRO A 453 10.90 47.39 5.25
C PRO A 453 11.22 48.29 4.05
N LYS A 454 11.48 47.72 2.87
CA LYS A 454 11.76 48.51 1.65
C LYS A 454 10.49 48.90 0.88
N LEU A 455 9.31 48.47 1.34
CA LEU A 455 8.02 48.83 0.76
C LEU A 455 7.01 49.20 1.87
N PRO A 456 7.29 50.28 2.63
CA PRO A 456 6.41 50.70 3.72
C PRO A 456 5.03 51.09 3.20
N GLY A 457 3.97 50.77 3.96
CA GLY A 457 2.58 51.07 3.62
C GLY A 457 1.83 50.01 2.80
N LYS A 458 2.48 48.91 2.38
CA LYS A 458 1.80 47.74 1.78
C LYS A 458 1.92 46.50 2.67
N ASN A 459 0.76 45.92 2.99
CA ASN A 459 0.64 44.74 3.83
C ASN A 459 0.58 43.46 2.96
N HIS A 460 1.40 42.46 3.30
CA HIS A 460 1.45 41.19 2.60
C HIS A 460 1.02 40.03 3.51
N THR A 461 0.04 39.25 3.06
CA THR A 461 -0.46 38.09 3.82
C THR A 461 0.46 36.88 3.63
N VAL A 462 0.96 36.35 4.74
CA VAL A 462 1.84 35.18 4.80
C VAL A 462 1.11 34.05 5.52
N ARG A 463 1.08 32.86 4.92
CA ARG A 463 0.54 31.66 5.57
C ARG A 463 1.51 31.15 6.63
N LYS A 464 0.99 30.79 7.81
CA LYS A 464 1.80 30.23 8.91
C LYS A 464 2.43 28.92 8.47
N LYS A 465 3.76 28.82 8.51
CA LYS A 465 4.49 27.57 8.28
C LYS A 465 4.25 26.56 9.40
N ASN A 466 4.06 27.05 10.63
CA ASN A 466 3.70 26.22 11.80
C ASN A 466 2.44 26.75 12.49
N LYS A 467 1.30 26.10 12.24
CA LYS A 467 -0.01 26.48 12.80
C LYS A 467 -0.09 26.39 14.35
N TYR A 468 0.84 25.70 14.99
CA TYR A 468 0.88 25.54 16.45
C TYR A 468 1.77 26.58 17.16
N ARG A 469 2.51 27.41 16.40
CA ARG A 469 3.35 28.46 16.97
C ARG A 469 2.53 29.75 17.16
N PRO A 470 2.54 30.39 18.35
CA PRO A 470 1.93 31.70 18.52
C PRO A 470 2.75 32.76 17.78
N TYR A 471 2.10 33.52 16.88
CA TYR A 471 2.71 34.65 16.18
C TYR A 471 2.22 35.94 16.85
N GLN A 472 3.13 36.68 17.49
CA GLN A 472 2.80 37.91 18.18
C GLN A 472 2.91 39.11 17.24
N VAL A 473 1.95 40.03 17.31
CA VAL A 473 2.03 41.33 16.62
C VAL A 473 3.28 42.07 17.11
N ASN A 474 3.98 42.75 16.19
CA ASN A 474 5.29 43.39 16.38
C ASN A 474 6.51 42.45 16.45
N ALA A 475 6.33 41.12 16.40
CA ALA A 475 7.47 40.22 16.26
C ALA A 475 8.13 40.35 14.88
N LYS A 476 9.46 40.22 14.83
CA LYS A 476 10.24 40.19 13.58
C LYS A 476 10.35 38.74 13.09
N ILE A 477 10.01 38.51 11.82
CA ILE A 477 10.07 37.20 11.19
C ILE A 477 10.82 37.27 9.86
N ARG A 478 11.53 36.18 9.50
CA ARG A 478 12.20 36.09 8.20
C ARG A 478 11.20 35.65 7.15
N VAL A 479 11.11 36.42 6.08
CA VAL A 479 10.24 36.14 4.94
C VAL A 479 11.07 36.10 3.66
N ARG A 480 10.66 35.24 2.73
CA ARG A 480 11.17 35.17 1.36
C ARG A 480 10.17 35.84 0.43
N ILE A 481 10.66 36.70 -0.44
CA ILE A 481 9.86 37.48 -1.38
C ILE A 481 9.99 36.83 -2.76
N LEU A 482 8.85 36.50 -3.38
CA LEU A 482 8.79 35.98 -4.74
C LEU A 482 8.34 37.08 -5.67
N VAL A 483 9.10 37.30 -6.73
CA VAL A 483 8.91 38.39 -7.69
C VAL A 483 8.72 37.79 -9.09
N ASP A 484 7.75 38.26 -9.86
CA ASP A 484 7.55 37.78 -11.23
C ASP A 484 8.57 38.36 -12.23
N GLY A 485 8.51 37.89 -13.48
CA GLY A 485 9.35 38.40 -14.57
C GLY A 485 9.15 39.87 -14.93
N LYS A 486 8.17 40.56 -14.31
CA LYS A 486 7.89 42.00 -14.48
C LYS A 486 8.36 42.84 -13.29
N GLY A 487 8.90 42.21 -12.24
CA GLY A 487 9.40 42.89 -11.04
C GLY A 487 8.34 43.08 -9.95
N GLU A 488 7.17 42.45 -10.05
CA GLU A 488 6.08 42.55 -9.07
C GLU A 488 6.17 41.45 -8.01
N ILE A 489 5.99 41.81 -6.74
CA ILE A 489 5.94 40.84 -5.64
C ILE A 489 4.65 40.01 -5.79
N THR A 490 4.81 38.75 -6.20
CA THR A 490 3.69 37.81 -6.36
C THR A 490 3.32 37.14 -5.05
N GLN A 491 4.31 36.89 -4.19
CA GLN A 491 4.08 36.13 -2.96
C GLN A 491 5.16 36.44 -1.91
N VAL A 492 4.78 36.38 -0.63
CA VAL A 492 5.69 36.47 0.51
C VAL A 492 5.50 35.23 1.37
N GLU A 493 6.58 34.50 1.66
CA GLU A 493 6.56 33.21 2.38
C GLU A 493 7.40 33.25 3.65
N GLU A 494 6.99 32.55 4.71
CA GLU A 494 7.79 32.35 5.91
C GLU A 494 8.97 31.39 5.64
N VAL A 495 10.19 31.79 6.01
CA VAL A 495 11.42 30.98 5.83
C VAL A 495 11.56 29.89 6.88
#